data_AF-A0A9D1JVW1-F1
#
_entry.id   AF-A0A9D1JVW1-F1
#
_cell.length_a   1.000
_cell.length_b   1.000
_cell.length_c   1.000
_cell.angle_alpha   90.00
_cell.angle_beta   90.00
_cell.angle_gamma   90.00
#
_symmetry.space_group_name_H-M   'P 1'
#
loop_
_entity.id
_entity.type
_entity.pdbx_description
1 polymer ?
#
loop_
_entity_poly.entity_id
_entity_poly.type
_entity_poly.pdbx_seq_one_letter_code
_entity_poly.pdbx_strand_id
1 'polypeptide(L)'
;KLDPADKSEVESKLAALKTALQGSDTAAIKSATEELTQAFYKVSEKLYQQNGQQPGPDAGGQGGNPGNGGDNGQYYDADYTVVDDDK
;
A
#
# COMPACT_ATOMS: atom_id res chain seq x y z
N LYS A 1 7.65 -4.67 7.92
CA LYS A 1 8.76 -3.75 8.26
C LYS A 1 9.16 -2.98 7.00
N LEU A 2 9.27 -1.64 7.08
CA LEU A 2 9.69 -0.80 5.96
C LEU A 2 11.17 -1.03 5.62
N ASP A 3 11.48 -1.19 4.33
CA ASP A 3 12.85 -1.38 3.86
C ASP A 3 13.66 -0.07 3.93
N PRO A 4 14.96 -0.12 4.26
CA PRO A 4 15.79 1.09 4.33
C PRO A 4 15.83 1.89 3.03
N ALA A 5 15.76 1.21 1.88
CA ALA A 5 15.73 1.85 0.56
C ALA A 5 14.46 2.70 0.37
N ASP A 6 13.30 2.14 0.73
CA ASP A 6 12.01 2.82 0.65
C ASP A 6 11.98 4.06 1.56
N LYS A 7 12.51 3.93 2.77
CA LYS A 7 12.65 5.06 3.70
C LYS A 7 13.55 6.15 3.11
N SER A 8 14.71 5.78 2.58
CA SER A 8 15.66 6.71 1.98
C SER A 8 15.08 7.44 0.76
N GLU A 9 14.27 6.77 -0.05
CA GLU A 9 13.60 7.37 -1.21
C GLU A 9 12.64 8.48 -0.76
N VAL A 10 11.76 8.19 0.21
CA VAL A 10 10.82 9.18 0.77
C VAL A 10 11.56 10.37 1.39
N GLU A 11 12.62 10.12 2.17
CA GLU A 11 13.44 11.18 2.76
C GLU A 11 14.10 12.07 1.69
N SER A 12 14.60 11.47 0.61
CA SER A 12 15.17 12.21 -0.52
C SER A 12 14.14 13.07 -1.24
N LYS A 13 12.92 12.55 -1.49
CA LYS A 13 11.84 13.33 -2.14
C LYS A 13 11.34 14.46 -1.23
N LEU A 14 11.28 14.22 0.08
CA LEU A 14 10.97 15.26 1.06
C LEU A 14 12.01 16.38 1.07
N ALA A 15 13.30 16.04 0.99
CA ALA A 15 14.37 17.03 0.90
C ALA A 15 14.30 17.86 -0.40
N ALA A 16 13.99 17.21 -1.52
CA ALA A 16 13.77 17.89 -2.80
C ALA A 16 12.59 18.88 -2.73
N LEU A 17 11.46 18.46 -2.17
CA LEU A 17 10.31 19.35 -1.96
C LEU A 17 10.66 20.54 -1.06
N LYS A 18 11.34 20.30 0.07
CA LYS A 18 11.80 21.37 0.96
C LYS A 18 12.70 22.38 0.25
N THR A 19 13.58 21.90 -0.62
CA THR A 19 14.46 22.75 -1.43
C THR A 19 13.65 23.58 -2.44
N ALA A 20 12.70 22.95 -3.14
CA ALA A 20 11.83 23.66 -4.09
C ALA A 20 10.99 24.75 -3.42
N LEU A 21 10.52 24.51 -2.19
CA LEU A 21 9.76 25.49 -1.39
C LEU A 21 10.58 26.70 -0.93
N GLN A 22 11.91 26.68 -1.06
CA GLN A 22 12.75 27.86 -0.82
C GLN A 22 12.68 28.87 -1.98
N GLY A 23 12.25 28.41 -3.16
CA GLY A 23 12.04 29.24 -4.33
C GLY A 23 10.56 29.58 -4.55
N SER A 24 10.28 30.14 -5.73
CA SER A 24 8.92 30.53 -6.15
C SER A 24 8.49 29.83 -7.44
N ASP A 25 9.24 28.82 -7.91
CA ASP A 25 8.88 28.03 -9.08
C ASP A 25 7.76 27.04 -8.72
N THR A 26 6.53 27.43 -9.04
CA THR A 26 5.34 26.64 -8.76
C THR A 26 5.28 25.33 -9.54
N ALA A 27 5.92 25.26 -10.72
CA ALA A 27 6.01 24.02 -11.49
C ALA A 27 6.96 23.03 -10.80
N ALA A 28 8.12 23.51 -10.33
CA ALA A 28 9.06 22.70 -9.57
C ALA A 28 8.46 22.19 -8.25
N ILE A 29 7.75 23.06 -7.51
CA ILE A 29 7.07 22.67 -6.26
C ILE A 29 6.00 21.61 -6.53
N LYS A 30 5.20 21.78 -7.60
CA LYS A 30 4.17 20.82 -7.97
C LYS A 30 4.79 19.46 -8.32
N SER A 31 5.81 19.45 -9.17
CA SER A 31 6.52 18.22 -9.56
C SER A 31 7.13 17.51 -8.34
N ALA A 32 7.82 18.23 -7.46
CA ALA A 32 8.39 17.64 -6.24
C ALA A 32 7.31 17.08 -5.28
N THR A 33 6.15 17.73 -5.22
CA THR A 33 5.00 17.26 -4.42
C THR A 33 4.41 15.97 -4.99
N GLU A 34 4.24 15.90 -6.31
CA GLU A 34 3.76 14.70 -6.99
C GLU A 34 4.73 13.53 -6.80
N GLU A 35 6.04 13.76 -6.92
CA GLU A 35 7.05 12.73 -6.71
C GLU A 35 7.06 12.20 -5.26
N LEU A 36 6.98 13.10 -4.27
CA LEU A 36 6.88 12.69 -2.86
C LEU A 36 5.60 11.88 -2.61
N THR A 37 4.48 12.29 -3.20
CA THR A 37 3.20 11.61 -3.06
C THR A 37 3.26 10.20 -3.64
N GLN A 38 3.85 10.03 -4.82
CA GLN A 38 4.05 8.72 -5.43
C GLN A 38 4.95 7.81 -4.59
N ALA A 39 6.05 8.34 -4.07
CA ALA A 39 6.94 7.58 -3.18
C ALA A 39 6.19 7.13 -1.91
N PHE A 40 5.39 8.01 -1.31
CA PHE A 40 4.58 7.68 -0.14
C PHE A 40 3.51 6.61 -0.44
N TYR A 41 2.84 6.67 -1.59
CA TYR A 41 1.87 5.64 -1.98
C TYR A 41 2.51 4.27 -2.19
N LYS A 42 3.67 4.19 -2.85
CA LYS A 42 4.41 2.93 -3.00
C LYS A 42 4.75 2.32 -1.64
N VAL A 43 5.20 3.14 -0.70
CA VAL A 43 5.50 2.70 0.67
C VAL A 43 4.24 2.23 1.39
N SER A 44 3.13 2.96 1.23
CA SER A 44 1.85 2.63 1.86
C SER A 44 1.32 1.31 1.33
N GLU A 45 1.36 1.10 0.02
CA GLU A 45 0.95 -0.15 -0.63
C GLU A 45 1.77 -1.34 -0.10
N LYS A 46 3.09 -1.23 -0.03
CA LYS A 46 3.96 -2.27 0.54
C LYS A 46 3.62 -2.57 2.00
N LEU A 47 3.35 -1.54 2.81
CA LEU A 47 2.97 -1.71 4.21
C LEU A 47 1.63 -2.44 4.33
N TYR A 48 0.64 -2.08 3.50
CA TYR A 48 -0.64 -2.77 3.46
C TYR A 48 -0.48 -4.23 3.03
N GLN A 49 0.33 -4.52 2.01
CA GLN A 49 0.61 -5.89 1.58
C GLN A 49 1.27 -6.71 2.71
N GLN A 50 2.28 -6.13 3.38
CA GLN A 50 2.96 -6.78 4.50
C GLN A 50 2.02 -7.05 5.69
N ASN A 51 1.05 -6.18 5.95
CA ASN A 51 0.06 -6.36 7.00
C ASN A 51 -1.07 -7.33 6.60
N GLY A 52 -1.42 -7.39 5.32
CA GLY A 52 -2.39 -8.34 4.77
C GLY A 52 -1.87 -9.77 4.60
N GLN A 53 -0.55 -9.98 4.76
CA GLN A 53 0.11 -11.29 4.70
C GLN A 53 0.32 -11.95 6.07
N GLN A 54 -0.30 -11.46 7.15
CA GLN A 54 -0.47 -12.31 8.34
C GLN A 54 -1.35 -13.50 7.93
N PRO A 55 -0.84 -14.75 7.92
CA PRO A 55 -1.71 -15.90 7.86
C PRO A 55 -2.56 -15.81 9.13
N GLY A 56 -3.88 -15.68 8.97
CA GLY A 56 -4.78 -15.94 10.08
C GLY A 56 -4.43 -17.30 10.68
N PRO A 57 -4.56 -17.49 12.00
CA PRO A 57 -4.19 -18.73 12.71
C PRO A 57 -5.01 -19.98 12.34
N ASP A 58 -5.57 -20.07 11.14
CA ASP A 58 -6.42 -21.17 10.69
C ASP A 58 -5.92 -21.91 9.44
N ALA A 59 -4.64 -21.74 9.08
CA ALA A 59 -3.98 -22.65 8.10
C ALA A 59 -3.62 -24.02 8.72
N GLY A 60 -4.52 -24.59 9.53
CA GLY A 60 -4.31 -25.84 10.26
C GLY A 60 -5.58 -26.62 10.63
N GLY A 61 -6.76 -26.22 10.13
CA GLY A 61 -8.04 -26.86 10.44
C GLY A 61 -8.47 -27.90 9.40
N GLN A 62 -8.24 -29.17 9.73
CA GLN A 62 -8.64 -30.37 9.00
C GLN A 62 -10.15 -30.40 8.64
N GLY A 63 -10.49 -30.56 7.36
CA GLY A 63 -11.89 -30.75 6.95
C GLY A 63 -12.14 -30.98 5.45
N GLY A 64 -12.03 -32.24 5.00
CA GLY A 64 -12.84 -32.79 3.90
C GLY A 64 -12.43 -32.52 2.44
N ASN A 65 -11.81 -33.51 1.80
CA ASN A 65 -11.76 -33.68 0.33
C ASN A 65 -12.96 -34.57 -0.11
N PRO A 66 -13.37 -34.75 -1.39
CA PRO A 66 -13.01 -34.09 -2.67
C PRO A 66 -14.21 -33.58 -3.48
N GLY A 67 -14.08 -32.48 -4.23
CA GLY A 67 -15.10 -32.15 -5.22
C GLY A 67 -14.80 -30.93 -6.10
N ASN A 68 -14.36 -31.21 -7.32
CA ASN A 68 -14.68 -30.45 -8.52
C ASN A 68 -13.94 -29.11 -8.77
N GLY A 69 -12.80 -29.22 -9.44
CA GLY A 69 -12.56 -28.57 -10.73
C GLY A 69 -12.54 -27.04 -10.82
N GLY A 70 -11.36 -26.52 -11.12
CA GLY A 70 -11.21 -25.41 -12.07
C GLY A 70 -10.97 -24.03 -11.46
N ASP A 71 -10.02 -23.36 -12.08
CA ASP A 71 -9.76 -21.91 -12.06
C ASP A 71 -9.08 -21.29 -10.84
N ASN A 72 -7.77 -21.11 -11.04
CA ASN A 72 -6.95 -19.98 -10.60
C ASN A 72 -7.76 -18.68 -10.45
N GLY A 73 -8.32 -18.47 -9.27
CA GLY A 73 -8.84 -17.20 -8.82
C GLY A 73 -8.22 -16.91 -7.47
N GLN A 74 -7.08 -16.23 -7.46
CA GLN A 74 -6.61 -15.54 -6.26
C GLN A 74 -7.55 -14.34 -6.06
N TYR A 75 -8.78 -14.65 -5.66
CA TYR A 75 -9.81 -13.68 -5.32
C TYR A 75 -9.39 -13.11 -3.98
N TYR A 76 -8.80 -11.92 -4.02
CA TYR A 76 -8.77 -11.07 -2.85
C TYR A 76 -10.22 -10.59 -2.68
N ASP A 77 -11.01 -11.30 -1.88
CA ASP A 77 -12.24 -10.74 -1.32
C ASP A 77 -11.80 -9.56 -0.46
N ALA A 78 -11.75 -8.38 -1.10
CA ALA A 78 -11.83 -7.14 -0.37
C ALA A 78 -13.24 -7.15 0.24
N ASP A 79 -13.33 -7.54 1.50
CA ASP A 79 -14.49 -7.30 2.34
C ASP A 79 -14.70 -5.77 2.40
N TYR A 80 -15.35 -5.24 1.37
CA TYR A 80 -15.99 -3.93 1.43
C TYR A 80 -17.19 -4.15 2.33
N THR A 81 -16.97 -4.09 3.65
CA THR A 81 -18.06 -3.86 4.58
C THR A 81 -18.65 -2.53 4.18
N VAL A 82 -19.75 -2.58 3.44
CA VAL A 82 -20.66 -1.45 3.31
C VAL A 82 -20.93 -1.04 4.75
N VAL A 83 -20.41 0.12 5.14
CA VAL A 83 -20.85 0.77 6.36
C VAL A 83 -22.30 1.08 6.08
N ASP A 84 -23.18 0.18 6.51
CA ASP A 84 -24.58 0.52 6.68
C ASP A 84 -24.58 1.62 7.74
N ASP A 85 -24.60 2.88 7.26
CA ASP A 85 -25.03 4.03 8.04
C ASP A 85 -26.50 3.80 8.37
N ASP A 86 -26.75 2.95 9.36
CA ASP A 86 -28.05 2.78 9.97
C ASP A 86 -28.36 4.02 10.83
N LYS A 87 -28.97 5.00 10.15
CA LYS A 87 -29.96 6.00 10.61
C LYS A 87 -29.52 7.23 11.40
#